data_AF-A0A662WJ96-F1
#
_entry.id   AF-A0A662WJ96-F1
#
_cell.length_a   1.000
_cell.length_b   1.000
_cell.length_c   1.000
_cell.angle_alpha   90.00
_cell.angle_beta   90.00
_cell.angle_gamma   90.00
#
_symmetry.space_group_name_H-M   'P 1'
#
loop_
_entity.id
_entity.type
_entity.pdbx_description
1 polymer ?
#
loop_
_entity_poly.entity_id
_entity_poly.type
_entity_poly.pdbx_seq_one_letter_code
_entity_poly.pdbx_strand_id
1 'polypeptide(L)'
;MNNHPHPRGDSLKDFIKLHKGQEVNRKEVEFIDRKTCRMEDGYTDEQLTELCVAWLTCGSQFSIRTLVNFMLDHSSLARGDFKRSLQYADMFATLLPGEGATECCALVVASRVSKMNKTGQVQYNAAIAAIRSRDPARCTVGAVGLYLILKWQGEGTSYPFPSFKSPRDCESLQQAIFPEVNSLLLEVRSRDTPDRAAIAFLELLQFLRVVVLQDAAMLTDRFPGSSAWIHPVFASPEFIDFKVRVMASEKVTLDPTETKLREVLPDLARLIQTSFARVSVQLGAMTSTIGALEQRMSTMELQMSCYGNATPLFAEILPGDNLQAEVLPVDVPAAQEDRAVAPTPMHTPAPATPQYTLNRQLTTVKAVWREFSTVLPGQPSVRHFENTYKSKWRVGEAENQFFRKRKELYRAVACIATARHILPLGAAKLLDEYAEAEDLALDQLRIQITTATERLCLPTEESE
;
A
#
# COMPACT_ATOMS: atom_id res chain seq x y z
N MET A 1 -10.21 7.45 -33.80
CA MET A 1 -9.05 8.00 -33.06
C MET A 1 -9.29 9.49 -32.82
N ASN A 2 -8.66 10.07 -31.80
CA ASN A 2 -8.71 11.52 -31.60
C ASN A 2 -7.71 12.18 -32.56
N ASN A 3 -8.19 13.05 -33.46
CA ASN A 3 -7.38 13.69 -34.49
C ASN A 3 -6.79 15.05 -34.06
N HIS A 4 -7.05 15.50 -32.82
CA HIS A 4 -6.45 16.73 -32.32
C HIS A 4 -4.95 16.56 -32.04
N PRO A 5 -4.10 17.55 -32.38
CA PRO A 5 -2.67 17.50 -32.06
C PRO A 5 -2.47 17.38 -30.55
N HIS A 6 -1.45 16.63 -30.14
CA HIS A 6 -1.18 16.38 -28.72
C HIS A 6 -0.96 17.71 -27.98
N PRO A 7 -1.64 17.98 -26.85
CA PRO A 7 -1.73 19.32 -26.23
C PRO A 7 -0.40 19.85 -25.65
N ARG A 8 0.69 19.08 -25.77
CA ARG A 8 2.05 19.45 -25.35
C ARG A 8 3.03 19.57 -26.52
N GLY A 9 2.55 19.58 -27.77
CA GLY A 9 3.41 19.57 -28.97
C GLY A 9 4.41 18.42 -28.99
N ASP A 10 5.49 18.55 -29.77
CA ASP A 10 6.61 17.61 -29.79
C ASP A 10 7.84 18.16 -29.03
N SER A 11 8.19 19.43 -29.21
CA SER A 11 9.34 20.06 -28.53
C SER A 11 9.28 19.96 -26.99
N LEU A 12 8.10 20.13 -26.39
CA LEU A 12 7.92 19.97 -24.93
C LEU A 12 7.86 18.48 -24.51
N LYS A 13 7.48 17.54 -25.39
CA LYS A 13 7.69 16.10 -25.10
C LYS A 13 9.18 15.77 -25.02
N ASP A 14 9.95 16.27 -25.99
CA ASP A 14 11.40 16.02 -26.03
C ASP A 14 12.12 16.68 -24.86
N PHE A 15 11.72 17.90 -24.46
CA PHE A 15 12.21 18.54 -23.23
C PHE A 15 11.89 17.70 -21.98
N ILE A 16 10.65 17.25 -21.80
CA ILE A 16 10.26 16.38 -20.69
C ILE A 16 11.06 15.06 -20.71
N LYS A 17 11.31 14.50 -21.88
CA LYS A 17 12.09 13.26 -22.05
C LYS A 17 13.57 13.46 -21.71
N LEU A 18 14.17 14.58 -22.12
CA LEU A 18 15.52 14.99 -21.78
C LEU A 18 15.66 15.17 -20.26
N HIS A 19 14.76 15.95 -19.64
CA HIS A 19 14.77 16.20 -18.20
C HIS A 19 14.62 14.91 -17.39
N LYS A 20 13.75 13.97 -17.83
CA LYS A 20 13.64 12.65 -17.21
C LYS A 20 14.92 11.83 -17.33
N GLY A 21 15.60 11.90 -18.48
CA GLY A 21 16.90 11.25 -18.67
C GLY A 21 18.00 11.84 -17.78
N GLN A 22 18.04 13.17 -17.66
CA GLN A 22 18.96 13.89 -16.77
C GLN A 22 18.71 13.55 -15.30
N GLU A 23 17.45 13.50 -14.86
CA GLU A 23 17.08 13.14 -13.48
C GLU A 23 17.51 11.70 -13.14
N VAL A 24 17.29 10.74 -14.04
CA VAL A 24 17.74 9.36 -13.86
C VAL A 24 19.27 9.27 -13.79
N ASN A 25 19.97 9.96 -14.71
CA ASN A 25 21.44 10.00 -14.71
C ASN A 25 21.99 10.67 -13.45
N ARG A 26 21.34 11.74 -12.93
CA ARG A 26 21.71 12.39 -11.67
C ARG A 26 21.56 11.41 -10.50
N LYS A 27 20.39 10.76 -10.36
CA LYS A 27 20.14 9.76 -9.32
C LYS A 27 21.12 8.57 -9.38
N GLU A 28 21.59 8.19 -10.57
CA GLU A 28 22.61 7.13 -10.76
C GLU A 28 24.02 7.60 -10.38
N VAL A 29 24.45 8.81 -10.80
CA VAL A 29 25.76 9.40 -10.48
C VAL A 29 25.89 9.77 -9.00
N GLU A 30 24.83 10.26 -8.39
CA GLU A 30 24.76 10.61 -6.95
C GLU A 30 24.54 9.38 -6.05
N PHE A 31 24.42 8.17 -6.62
CA PHE A 31 24.12 6.93 -5.89
C PHE A 31 22.91 7.05 -4.94
N ILE A 32 21.87 7.78 -5.34
CA ILE A 32 20.68 7.99 -4.51
C ILE A 32 20.03 6.64 -4.20
N ASP A 33 19.99 6.30 -2.90
CA ASP A 33 19.46 5.04 -2.41
C ASP A 33 17.98 4.90 -2.82
N ARG A 34 17.65 3.79 -3.48
CA ARG A 34 16.28 3.53 -3.93
C ARG A 34 15.31 3.34 -2.75
N LYS A 35 15.82 3.09 -1.54
CA LYS A 35 15.04 3.09 -0.30
C LYS A 35 14.57 4.49 0.12
N THR A 36 15.22 5.57 -0.34
CA THR A 36 14.75 6.94 -0.08
C THR A 36 13.66 7.41 -1.03
N CYS A 37 13.44 6.70 -2.15
CA CYS A 37 12.33 6.99 -3.06
C CYS A 37 10.98 6.73 -2.37
N ARG A 38 10.16 7.77 -2.25
CA ARG A 38 8.84 7.71 -1.64
C ARG A 38 7.74 7.73 -2.71
N MET A 39 6.50 7.41 -2.32
CA MET A 39 5.36 7.55 -3.24
C MET A 39 5.05 9.03 -3.59
N GLU A 40 5.55 9.93 -2.75
CA GLU A 40 5.50 11.39 -2.88
C GLU A 40 6.70 12.00 -3.66
N ASP A 41 7.58 11.20 -4.27
CA ASP A 41 8.73 11.64 -5.11
C ASP A 41 8.36 12.57 -6.30
N GLY A 42 7.07 12.79 -6.57
CA GLY A 42 6.56 13.65 -7.64
C GLY A 42 6.25 15.11 -7.24
N TYR A 43 6.03 15.39 -5.95
CA TYR A 43 5.73 16.73 -5.41
C TYR A 43 5.84 16.71 -3.88
N THR A 44 6.23 17.83 -3.27
CA THR A 44 6.18 17.96 -1.80
C THR A 44 4.75 18.09 -1.29
N ASP A 45 4.54 17.97 0.03
CA ASP A 45 3.24 18.11 0.67
C ASP A 45 2.65 19.54 0.50
N GLU A 46 3.53 20.54 0.51
CA GLU A 46 3.22 21.94 0.23
C GLU A 46 2.80 22.11 -1.23
N GLN A 47 3.57 21.57 -2.19
CA GLN A 47 3.24 21.63 -3.62
C GLN A 47 1.92 20.92 -3.95
N LEU A 48 1.65 19.78 -3.32
CA LEU A 48 0.36 19.09 -3.37
C LEU A 48 -0.77 20.02 -2.89
N THR A 49 -0.56 20.69 -1.76
CA THR A 49 -1.53 21.62 -1.17
C THR A 49 -1.75 22.84 -2.07
N GLU A 50 -0.69 23.45 -2.60
CA GLU A 50 -0.75 24.59 -3.54
C GLU A 50 -1.54 24.25 -4.82
N LEU A 51 -1.33 23.06 -5.40
CA LEU A 51 -2.08 22.58 -6.55
C LEU A 51 -3.58 22.47 -6.24
N CYS A 52 -3.93 21.84 -5.12
CA CYS A 52 -5.31 21.72 -4.65
C CYS A 52 -5.97 23.10 -4.42
N VAL A 53 -5.25 23.99 -3.74
CA VAL A 53 -5.66 25.38 -3.47
C VAL A 53 -5.88 26.15 -4.77
N ALA A 54 -5.01 26.03 -5.76
CA ALA A 54 -5.16 26.71 -7.05
C ALA A 54 -6.44 26.27 -7.78
N TRP A 55 -6.76 24.97 -7.78
CA TRP A 55 -7.98 24.48 -8.41
C TRP A 55 -9.25 24.89 -7.64
N LEU A 56 -9.21 24.87 -6.31
CA LEU A 56 -10.31 25.32 -5.45
C LEU A 56 -10.56 26.81 -5.54
N THR A 57 -9.50 27.63 -5.64
CA THR A 57 -9.59 29.09 -5.81
C THR A 57 -10.30 29.45 -7.12
N CYS A 58 -10.02 28.73 -8.21
CA CYS A 58 -10.77 28.90 -9.47
C CYS A 58 -12.23 28.44 -9.32
N GLY A 59 -12.45 27.27 -8.72
CA GLY A 59 -13.79 26.74 -8.42
C GLY A 59 -14.60 26.19 -9.59
N SER A 60 -14.18 26.48 -10.83
CA SER A 60 -14.98 26.12 -12.01
C SER A 60 -15.14 24.61 -12.14
N GLN A 61 -16.24 24.16 -12.78
CA GLN A 61 -16.49 22.74 -13.01
C GLN A 61 -15.29 22.02 -13.67
N PHE A 62 -14.58 22.68 -14.59
CA PHE A 62 -13.35 22.15 -15.20
C PHE A 62 -12.20 22.03 -14.19
N SER A 63 -12.04 23.04 -13.34
CA SER A 63 -11.00 23.08 -12.29
C SER A 63 -11.23 21.99 -11.24
N ILE A 64 -12.45 21.89 -10.71
CA ILE A 64 -12.83 20.88 -9.71
C ILE A 64 -12.80 19.46 -10.31
N ARG A 65 -13.15 19.28 -11.59
CA ARG A 65 -12.90 18.01 -12.30
C ARG A 65 -11.42 17.64 -12.34
N THR A 66 -10.54 18.63 -12.52
CA THR A 66 -9.09 18.43 -12.56
C THR A 66 -8.56 18.05 -11.18
N LEU A 67 -9.01 18.74 -10.14
CA LEU A 67 -8.79 18.38 -8.73
C LEU A 67 -9.22 16.93 -8.46
N VAL A 68 -10.45 16.53 -8.80
CA VAL A 68 -10.94 15.15 -8.61
C VAL A 68 -10.06 14.14 -9.34
N ASN A 69 -9.73 14.39 -10.61
CA ASN A 69 -8.88 13.50 -11.39
C ASN A 69 -7.50 13.31 -10.74
N PHE A 70 -6.90 14.40 -10.22
CA PHE A 70 -5.59 14.38 -9.57
C PHE A 70 -5.64 13.75 -8.17
N MET A 71 -6.65 14.08 -7.36
CA MET A 71 -6.84 13.50 -6.02
C MET A 71 -7.15 12.00 -6.08
N LEU A 72 -7.89 11.54 -7.10
CA LEU A 72 -8.08 10.12 -7.36
C LEU A 72 -6.77 9.42 -7.75
N ASP A 73 -5.82 10.06 -8.45
CA ASP A 73 -4.47 9.49 -8.65
C ASP A 73 -3.73 9.40 -7.31
N HIS A 74 -3.71 10.49 -6.54
CA HIS A 74 -2.97 10.58 -5.28
C HIS A 74 -3.45 9.55 -4.24
N SER A 75 -4.76 9.44 -4.02
CA SER A 75 -5.33 8.52 -3.01
C SER A 75 -5.28 7.04 -3.38
N SER A 76 -4.89 6.66 -4.61
CA SER A 76 -5.09 5.28 -5.08
C SER A 76 -4.03 4.71 -6.02
N LEU A 77 -3.10 5.55 -6.47
CA LEU A 77 -2.11 5.19 -7.50
C LEU A 77 -2.75 4.67 -8.80
N ALA A 78 -4.02 5.01 -9.05
CA ALA A 78 -4.78 4.55 -10.20
C ALA A 78 -4.11 4.96 -11.50
N ARG A 79 -4.17 4.07 -12.50
CA ARG A 79 -3.64 4.37 -13.84
C ARG A 79 -4.66 5.20 -14.60
N GLY A 80 -4.17 6.11 -15.45
CA GLY A 80 -5.04 6.96 -16.27
C GLY A 80 -6.05 6.20 -17.15
N ASP A 81 -5.74 4.96 -17.56
CA ASP A 81 -6.68 4.10 -18.29
C ASP A 81 -7.88 3.68 -17.43
N PHE A 82 -7.62 3.21 -16.20
CA PHE A 82 -8.66 2.82 -15.24
C PHE A 82 -9.64 3.98 -15.00
N LYS A 83 -9.10 5.18 -14.73
CA LYS A 83 -9.93 6.37 -14.46
C LYS A 83 -10.77 6.81 -15.67
N ARG A 84 -10.28 6.58 -16.89
CA ARG A 84 -11.02 6.90 -18.13
C ARG A 84 -12.19 5.95 -18.41
N SER A 85 -12.13 4.71 -17.90
CA SER A 85 -13.21 3.73 -18.03
C SER A 85 -14.23 3.75 -16.90
N LEU A 86 -14.07 4.62 -15.89
CA LEU A 86 -14.95 4.67 -14.73
C LEU A 86 -16.38 5.06 -15.10
N GLN A 87 -17.33 4.30 -14.56
CA GLN A 87 -18.75 4.58 -14.60
C GLN A 87 -19.26 4.92 -13.20
N TYR A 88 -20.42 5.59 -13.11
CA TYR A 88 -21.06 5.83 -11.81
C TYR A 88 -21.41 4.52 -11.08
N ALA A 89 -21.76 3.47 -11.84
CA ALA A 89 -22.00 2.12 -11.33
C ALA A 89 -20.76 1.41 -10.77
N ASP A 90 -19.55 1.97 -10.94
CA ASP A 90 -18.32 1.50 -10.29
C ASP A 90 -18.10 2.15 -8.91
N MET A 91 -18.87 3.20 -8.55
CA MET A 91 -18.67 4.01 -7.34
C MET A 91 -19.70 3.68 -6.26
N PHE A 92 -19.25 3.46 -5.02
CA PHE A 92 -20.11 3.24 -3.86
C PHE A 92 -19.45 3.73 -2.57
N ALA A 93 -20.23 3.87 -1.49
CA ALA A 93 -19.72 4.13 -0.15
C ALA A 93 -19.65 2.81 0.65
N THR A 94 -18.64 2.63 1.49
CA THR A 94 -18.57 1.51 2.43
C THR A 94 -18.13 1.98 3.81
N LEU A 95 -18.64 1.36 4.87
CA LEU A 95 -18.05 1.47 6.20
C LEU A 95 -16.77 0.62 6.26
N LEU A 96 -15.73 1.14 6.90
CA LEU A 96 -14.51 0.43 7.26
C LEU A 96 -14.58 0.10 8.76
N PRO A 97 -14.96 -1.13 9.16
CA PRO A 97 -15.15 -1.48 10.55
C PRO A 97 -13.82 -1.50 11.32
N GLY A 98 -13.79 -0.88 12.49
CA GLY A 98 -12.60 -0.80 13.35
C GLY A 98 -11.59 0.30 12.97
N GLU A 99 -11.81 1.03 11.87
CA GLU A 99 -10.96 2.15 11.46
C GLU A 99 -11.44 3.47 12.09
N GLY A 100 -10.50 4.25 12.64
CA GLY A 100 -10.77 5.55 13.28
C GLY A 100 -11.13 5.49 14.78
N ALA A 101 -11.61 6.62 15.31
CA ALA A 101 -12.28 6.74 16.62
C ALA A 101 -13.81 6.97 16.46
N THR A 102 -14.26 7.14 15.23
CA THR A 102 -15.66 7.23 14.80
C THR A 102 -15.79 6.37 13.54
N GLU A 103 -17.02 5.99 13.16
CA GLU A 103 -17.29 5.26 11.92
C GLU A 103 -16.57 5.86 10.69
N CYS A 104 -15.61 5.12 10.14
CA CYS A 104 -14.85 5.55 8.97
C CYS A 104 -15.55 5.08 7.69
N CYS A 105 -16.19 6.00 6.97
CA CYS A 105 -16.78 5.70 5.66
C CYS A 105 -15.81 6.09 4.53
N ALA A 106 -15.58 5.15 3.61
CA ALA A 106 -14.73 5.32 2.44
C ALA A 106 -15.56 5.37 1.15
N LEU A 107 -15.19 6.29 0.25
CA LEU A 107 -15.58 6.22 -1.16
C LEU A 107 -14.78 5.10 -1.82
N VAL A 108 -15.47 4.09 -2.34
CA VAL A 108 -14.88 3.03 -3.15
C VAL A 108 -15.19 3.24 -4.62
N VAL A 109 -14.20 3.03 -5.47
CA VAL A 109 -14.38 2.96 -6.93
C VAL A 109 -13.75 1.68 -7.46
N ALA A 110 -14.57 0.71 -7.85
CA ALA A 110 -14.14 -0.64 -8.26
C ALA A 110 -14.47 -0.91 -9.73
N SER A 111 -13.45 -1.01 -10.59
CA SER A 111 -13.71 -1.30 -12.01
C SER A 111 -13.95 -2.78 -12.26
N ARG A 112 -14.93 -3.07 -13.11
CA ARG A 112 -15.21 -4.41 -13.65
C ARG A 112 -14.21 -4.86 -14.73
N VAL A 113 -13.31 -3.98 -15.19
CA VAL A 113 -12.27 -4.30 -16.19
C VAL A 113 -11.13 -5.09 -15.55
N SER A 114 -11.42 -6.38 -15.34
CA SER A 114 -10.52 -7.35 -14.76
C SER A 114 -9.41 -7.80 -15.72
N LYS A 115 -8.41 -8.45 -15.14
CA LYS A 115 -7.54 -9.38 -15.84
C LYS A 115 -7.91 -10.74 -15.28
N MET A 116 -8.21 -11.69 -16.14
CA MET A 116 -8.23 -13.08 -15.71
C MET A 116 -6.81 -13.44 -15.29
N ASN A 117 -6.65 -14.00 -14.09
CA ASN A 117 -5.39 -14.63 -13.73
C ASN A 117 -5.19 -15.91 -14.57
N LYS A 118 -4.04 -16.57 -14.44
CA LYS A 118 -3.74 -17.79 -15.21
C LYS A 118 -4.72 -18.95 -14.95
N THR A 119 -5.49 -18.91 -13.87
CA THR A 119 -6.50 -19.91 -13.49
C THR A 119 -7.92 -19.52 -13.88
N GLY A 120 -8.10 -18.46 -14.69
CA GLY A 120 -9.40 -18.02 -15.19
C GLY A 120 -10.26 -17.25 -14.18
N GLN A 121 -9.75 -17.01 -12.97
CA GLN A 121 -10.47 -16.23 -11.96
C GLN A 121 -10.38 -14.73 -12.28
N VAL A 122 -11.54 -14.07 -12.16
CA VAL A 122 -11.67 -12.62 -12.24
C VAL A 122 -10.98 -11.99 -11.03
N GLN A 123 -9.83 -11.36 -11.23
CA GLN A 123 -9.25 -10.46 -10.23
C GLN A 123 -9.78 -9.05 -10.47
N TYR A 124 -10.43 -8.47 -9.46
CA TYR A 124 -10.82 -7.06 -9.46
C TYR A 124 -9.53 -6.23 -9.39
N ASN A 125 -9.07 -5.77 -10.57
CA ASN A 125 -7.71 -5.24 -10.79
C ASN A 125 -7.37 -3.98 -9.99
N ALA A 126 -8.38 -3.22 -9.59
CA ALA A 126 -8.23 -1.99 -8.82
C ALA A 126 -9.57 -1.62 -8.19
N ALA A 127 -9.52 -1.44 -6.86
CA ALA A 127 -10.49 -0.64 -6.13
C ALA A 127 -9.73 0.58 -5.58
N ILE A 128 -10.17 1.78 -5.95
CA ILE A 128 -9.80 2.99 -5.22
C ILE A 128 -10.58 2.96 -3.92
N ALA A 129 -9.93 3.12 -2.77
CA ALA A 129 -10.60 3.45 -1.52
C ALA A 129 -10.07 4.82 -1.05
N ALA A 130 -10.95 5.82 -0.97
CA ALA A 130 -10.63 7.15 -0.48
C ALA A 130 -11.38 7.41 0.83
N ILE A 131 -10.63 7.56 1.92
CA ILE A 131 -11.14 8.07 3.19
C ILE A 131 -11.11 9.60 3.21
N ARG A 132 -11.76 10.21 4.19
CA ARG A 132 -11.75 11.67 4.35
C ARG A 132 -10.40 12.17 4.83
N SER A 133 -9.95 13.28 4.22
CA SER A 133 -8.81 14.06 4.72
C SER A 133 -9.27 14.94 5.88
N ARG A 134 -8.37 15.20 6.84
CA ARG A 134 -8.58 16.24 7.87
C ARG A 134 -8.62 17.64 7.27
N ASP A 135 -7.82 17.91 6.24
CA ASP A 135 -7.93 19.14 5.44
C ASP A 135 -8.93 18.93 4.29
N PRO A 136 -10.09 19.65 4.28
CA PRO A 136 -11.06 19.59 3.20
C PRO A 136 -10.49 19.94 1.82
N ALA A 137 -9.45 20.78 1.73
CA ALA A 137 -8.85 21.14 0.46
C ALA A 137 -8.14 19.96 -0.22
N ARG A 138 -7.79 18.93 0.56
CA ARG A 138 -7.15 17.68 0.15
C ARG A 138 -8.09 16.48 0.32
N CYS A 139 -9.39 16.70 0.51
CA CYS A 139 -10.38 15.65 0.69
C CYS A 139 -10.84 15.11 -0.68
N THR A 140 -10.34 13.95 -1.10
CA THR A 140 -10.77 13.29 -2.35
C THR A 140 -12.27 13.02 -2.39
N VAL A 141 -12.84 12.60 -1.25
CA VAL A 141 -14.29 12.37 -1.09
C VAL A 141 -15.09 13.67 -1.31
N GLY A 142 -14.65 14.76 -0.67
CA GLY A 142 -15.25 16.10 -0.79
C GLY A 142 -15.14 16.67 -2.20
N ALA A 143 -13.97 16.57 -2.82
CA ALA A 143 -13.76 16.98 -4.20
C ALA A 143 -14.69 16.23 -5.17
N VAL A 144 -14.87 14.92 -4.99
CA VAL A 144 -15.81 14.11 -5.79
C VAL A 144 -17.23 14.60 -5.60
N GLY A 145 -17.70 14.78 -4.37
CA GLY A 145 -19.04 15.32 -4.10
C GLY A 145 -19.26 16.70 -4.72
N LEU A 146 -18.32 17.62 -4.52
CA LEU A 146 -18.37 18.99 -5.05
C LEU A 146 -18.39 19.01 -6.59
N TYR A 147 -17.62 18.14 -7.25
CA TYR A 147 -17.67 17.97 -8.70
C TYR A 147 -19.04 17.50 -9.19
N LEU A 148 -19.68 16.55 -8.49
CA LEU A 148 -21.00 16.04 -8.88
C LEU A 148 -22.09 17.11 -8.73
N ILE A 149 -22.03 17.94 -7.68
CA ILE A 149 -22.92 19.11 -7.54
C ILE A 149 -22.69 20.09 -8.69
N LEU A 150 -21.45 20.50 -8.95
CA LEU A 150 -21.13 21.43 -10.05
C LEU A 150 -21.46 20.85 -11.44
N LYS A 151 -21.54 19.52 -11.59
CA LYS A 151 -21.90 18.85 -12.83
C LYS A 151 -23.41 18.76 -13.08
N TRP A 152 -24.21 18.64 -12.03
CA TRP A 152 -25.65 18.36 -12.14
C TRP A 152 -26.57 19.46 -11.59
N GLN A 153 -26.03 20.39 -10.79
CA GLN A 153 -26.75 21.47 -10.14
C GLN A 153 -26.00 22.83 -10.25
N GLY A 154 -25.01 22.94 -11.14
CA GLY A 154 -24.23 24.17 -11.36
C GLY A 154 -24.84 25.11 -12.40
N GLU A 155 -24.42 26.38 -12.39
CA GLU A 155 -24.88 27.40 -13.35
C GLU A 155 -24.74 26.95 -14.82
N GLY A 156 -25.77 27.22 -15.61
CA GLY A 156 -25.78 26.95 -17.06
C GLY A 156 -25.92 25.48 -17.47
N THR A 157 -25.92 24.51 -16.54
CA THR A 157 -26.10 23.09 -16.89
C THR A 157 -27.57 22.69 -17.01
N SER A 158 -28.14 22.85 -18.21
CA SER A 158 -29.45 22.27 -18.59
C SER A 158 -29.34 20.76 -18.86
N TYR A 159 -28.98 19.98 -17.83
CA TYR A 159 -29.25 18.55 -17.77
C TYR A 159 -30.45 18.34 -16.85
N PRO A 160 -31.65 18.04 -17.38
CA PRO A 160 -32.80 17.81 -16.52
C PRO A 160 -32.61 16.50 -15.75
N PHE A 161 -32.61 16.60 -14.42
CA PHE A 161 -32.93 15.49 -13.54
C PHE A 161 -34.31 15.80 -12.90
N PRO A 162 -35.26 14.85 -12.87
CA PRO A 162 -36.68 15.18 -12.71
C PRO A 162 -37.09 15.42 -11.25
N SER A 163 -37.62 16.61 -10.95
CA SER A 163 -38.08 17.01 -9.60
C SER A 163 -39.35 16.26 -9.14
N PHE A 164 -39.64 16.24 -7.83
CA PHE A 164 -40.88 16.82 -7.23
C PHE A 164 -40.93 16.78 -5.66
N LYS A 165 -40.80 17.97 -5.05
CA LYS A 165 -41.51 18.54 -3.86
C LYS A 165 -41.66 17.79 -2.50
N SER A 166 -41.07 18.44 -1.47
CA SER A 166 -41.59 18.74 -0.10
C SER A 166 -41.05 17.95 1.13
N PRO A 167 -40.81 18.59 2.31
CA PRO A 167 -39.60 18.30 3.15
C PRO A 167 -39.83 18.19 4.68
N ARG A 168 -38.73 18.03 5.48
CA ARG A 168 -38.51 18.70 6.79
C ARG A 168 -37.10 18.55 7.42
N ASP A 169 -36.63 19.65 7.98
CA ASP A 169 -35.65 19.90 9.07
C ASP A 169 -34.32 19.12 9.18
N CYS A 170 -33.20 19.87 9.05
CA CYS A 170 -31.79 19.42 9.00
C CYS A 170 -31.45 18.48 7.82
N GLU A 171 -32.39 17.61 7.45
CA GLU A 171 -32.46 17.06 6.10
C GLU A 171 -32.61 18.17 5.04
N SER A 172 -33.16 19.35 5.36
CA SER A 172 -33.40 20.43 4.39
C SER A 172 -32.15 20.84 3.58
N LEU A 173 -30.99 20.96 4.23
CA LEU A 173 -29.70 21.22 3.56
C LEU A 173 -29.23 20.03 2.72
N GLN A 174 -29.45 18.81 3.21
CA GLN A 174 -29.09 17.59 2.50
C GLN A 174 -30.00 17.34 1.30
N GLN A 175 -31.29 17.68 1.39
CA GLN A 175 -32.30 17.59 0.34
C GLN A 175 -32.12 18.70 -0.70
N ALA A 176 -31.45 19.82 -0.39
CA ALA A 176 -31.05 20.81 -1.41
C ALA A 176 -29.97 20.24 -2.37
N ILE A 177 -29.19 19.25 -1.93
CA ILE A 177 -28.13 18.60 -2.71
C ILE A 177 -28.65 17.25 -3.22
N PHE A 178 -28.76 17.06 -4.53
CA PHE A 178 -29.35 15.87 -5.15
C PHE A 178 -30.75 15.47 -4.57
N PRO A 179 -31.77 16.36 -4.52
CA PRO A 179 -33.04 16.12 -3.81
C PRO A 179 -33.68 14.74 -4.04
N GLU A 180 -33.64 14.27 -5.29
CA GLU A 180 -34.31 13.08 -5.82
C GLU A 180 -33.73 11.75 -5.30
N VAL A 181 -32.55 11.74 -4.68
CA VAL A 181 -31.85 10.50 -4.30
C VAL A 181 -32.70 9.63 -3.36
N ASN A 182 -33.47 10.23 -2.46
CA ASN A 182 -34.29 9.48 -1.50
C ASN A 182 -35.49 8.78 -2.19
N SER A 183 -36.16 9.46 -3.12
CA SER A 183 -37.30 8.87 -3.86
C SER A 183 -36.84 7.83 -4.87
N LEU A 184 -35.73 8.07 -5.58
CA LEU A 184 -35.13 7.10 -6.49
C LEU A 184 -34.59 5.86 -5.77
N LEU A 185 -34.00 6.02 -4.58
CA LEU A 185 -33.56 4.88 -3.77
C LEU A 185 -34.74 4.01 -3.35
N LEU A 186 -35.88 4.62 -2.98
CA LEU A 186 -37.12 3.90 -2.69
C LEU A 186 -37.65 3.17 -3.93
N GLU A 187 -37.74 3.88 -5.07
CA GLU A 187 -38.24 3.34 -6.34
C GLU A 187 -37.41 2.13 -6.80
N VAL A 188 -36.08 2.27 -6.86
CA VAL A 188 -35.18 1.19 -7.31
C VAL A 188 -35.22 0.00 -6.35
N ARG A 189 -35.34 0.21 -5.04
CA ARG A 189 -35.52 -0.86 -4.04
C ARG A 189 -36.88 -1.56 -4.16
N SER A 190 -37.92 -0.89 -4.66
CA SER A 190 -39.27 -1.47 -4.84
C SER A 190 -39.46 -2.28 -6.14
N ARG A 191 -38.46 -2.32 -7.03
CA ARG A 191 -38.53 -3.11 -8.28
C ARG A 191 -38.34 -4.60 -7.98
N ASP A 192 -39.04 -5.48 -8.72
CA ASP A 192 -38.92 -6.95 -8.60
C ASP A 192 -37.47 -7.45 -8.68
N THR A 193 -36.66 -6.80 -9.53
CA THR A 193 -35.21 -7.03 -9.63
C THR A 193 -34.47 -5.71 -9.35
N PRO A 194 -34.10 -5.42 -8.09
CA PRO A 194 -33.46 -4.16 -7.73
C PRO A 194 -32.01 -4.09 -8.23
N ASP A 195 -31.65 -3.00 -8.91
CA ASP A 195 -30.28 -2.77 -9.37
C ASP A 195 -29.38 -2.36 -8.20
N ARG A 196 -28.53 -3.30 -7.77
CA ARG A 196 -27.58 -3.10 -6.67
C ARG A 196 -26.57 -1.99 -6.94
N ALA A 197 -26.16 -1.77 -8.18
CA ALA A 197 -25.19 -0.73 -8.51
C ALA A 197 -25.84 0.67 -8.47
N ALA A 198 -27.08 0.77 -8.94
CA ALA A 198 -27.86 1.99 -8.77
C ALA A 198 -28.14 2.31 -7.29
N ILE A 199 -28.51 1.31 -6.48
CA ILE A 199 -28.69 1.46 -5.03
C ILE A 199 -27.39 1.96 -4.36
N ALA A 200 -26.26 1.28 -4.59
CA ALA A 200 -24.99 1.64 -3.97
C ALA A 200 -24.47 3.02 -4.40
N PHE A 201 -24.76 3.46 -5.64
CA PHE A 201 -24.44 4.80 -6.10
C PHE A 201 -25.36 5.87 -5.48
N LEU A 202 -26.65 5.58 -5.31
CA LEU A 202 -27.60 6.48 -4.62
C LEU A 202 -27.24 6.64 -3.14
N GLU A 203 -26.87 5.55 -2.46
CA GLU A 203 -26.36 5.57 -1.08
C GLU A 203 -25.04 6.38 -0.97
N LEU A 204 -24.16 6.27 -1.97
CA LEU A 204 -22.99 7.15 -2.08
C LEU A 204 -23.38 8.62 -2.21
N LEU A 205 -24.39 8.97 -3.03
CA LEU A 205 -24.87 10.36 -3.12
C LEU A 205 -25.44 10.85 -1.78
N GLN A 206 -26.11 9.99 -1.00
CA GLN A 206 -26.55 10.33 0.36
C GLN A 206 -25.37 10.68 1.27
N PHE A 207 -24.33 9.85 1.28
CA PHE A 207 -23.09 10.13 2.01
C PHE A 207 -22.41 11.43 1.56
N LEU A 208 -22.31 11.67 0.25
CA LEU A 208 -21.65 12.85 -0.31
C LEU A 208 -22.35 14.17 0.03
N ARG A 209 -23.68 14.19 0.24
CA ARG A 209 -24.40 15.38 0.74
C ARG A 209 -23.79 15.89 2.05
N VAL A 210 -23.61 14.99 3.02
CA VAL A 210 -23.06 15.31 4.35
C VAL A 210 -21.61 15.77 4.22
N VAL A 211 -20.81 15.04 3.44
CA VAL A 211 -19.39 15.36 3.20
C VAL A 211 -19.24 16.77 2.63
N VAL A 212 -19.98 17.11 1.57
CA VAL A 212 -19.84 18.41 0.89
C VAL A 212 -20.32 19.56 1.76
N LEU A 213 -21.41 19.41 2.53
CA LEU A 213 -21.84 20.45 3.46
C LEU A 213 -20.76 20.74 4.52
N GLN A 214 -20.16 19.69 5.09
CA GLN A 214 -19.10 19.82 6.09
C GLN A 214 -17.80 20.41 5.51
N ASP A 215 -17.38 19.96 4.32
CA ASP A 215 -16.19 20.50 3.65
C ASP A 215 -16.41 21.95 3.20
N ALA A 216 -17.59 22.29 2.65
CA ALA A 216 -17.94 23.65 2.23
C ALA A 216 -18.00 24.64 3.41
N ALA A 217 -18.42 24.19 4.60
CA ALA A 217 -18.41 25.05 5.79
C ALA A 217 -17.01 25.62 6.08
N MET A 218 -15.96 24.80 5.97
CA MET A 218 -14.56 25.22 6.13
C MET A 218 -13.98 25.89 4.87
N LEU A 219 -14.36 25.44 3.67
CA LEU A 219 -13.76 25.90 2.41
C LEU A 219 -14.31 27.24 1.91
N THR A 220 -15.55 27.59 2.24
CA THR A 220 -16.17 28.86 1.80
C THR A 220 -15.46 30.10 2.37
N ASP A 221 -14.96 30.06 3.61
CA ASP A 221 -14.16 31.15 4.18
C ASP A 221 -12.73 31.20 3.63
N ARG A 222 -12.16 30.05 3.25
CA ARG A 222 -10.82 29.95 2.66
C ARG A 222 -10.80 30.44 1.22
N PHE A 223 -11.89 30.24 0.48
CA PHE A 223 -11.99 30.54 -0.96
C PHE A 223 -13.28 31.29 -1.33
N PRO A 224 -13.57 32.46 -0.73
CA PRO A 224 -14.86 33.14 -0.88
C PRO A 224 -15.17 33.59 -2.32
N GLY A 225 -14.14 33.90 -3.11
CA GLY A 225 -14.27 34.25 -4.54
C GLY A 225 -14.35 33.04 -5.49
N SER A 226 -14.41 31.81 -4.97
CA SER A 226 -14.43 30.60 -5.79
C SER A 226 -15.79 30.38 -6.45
N SER A 227 -15.78 30.06 -7.76
CA SER A 227 -16.98 29.63 -8.49
C SER A 227 -17.50 28.24 -8.07
N ALA A 228 -16.88 27.57 -7.08
CA ALA A 228 -17.41 26.35 -6.50
C ALA A 228 -18.70 26.57 -5.68
N TRP A 229 -18.93 27.79 -5.19
CA TRP A 229 -20.03 28.11 -4.26
C TRP A 229 -21.31 28.62 -4.93
N ILE A 230 -21.43 28.46 -6.25
CA ILE A 230 -22.58 28.90 -7.05
C ILE A 230 -23.91 28.29 -6.58
N HIS A 231 -23.89 27.08 -6.01
CA HIS A 231 -25.14 26.40 -5.60
C HIS A 231 -25.85 27.16 -4.45
N PRO A 232 -27.14 27.53 -4.59
CA PRO A 232 -27.83 28.41 -3.63
C PRO A 232 -27.81 27.94 -2.17
N VAL A 233 -27.66 26.64 -1.92
CA VAL A 233 -27.52 26.08 -0.56
C VAL A 233 -26.39 26.75 0.24
N PHE A 234 -25.27 27.11 -0.40
CA PHE A 234 -24.11 27.69 0.28
C PHE A 234 -24.31 29.16 0.69
N ALA A 235 -25.36 29.82 0.20
CA ALA A 235 -25.80 31.15 0.60
C ALA A 235 -27.04 31.12 1.52
N SER A 236 -27.59 29.94 1.82
CA SER A 236 -28.79 29.81 2.65
C SER A 236 -28.53 30.14 4.13
N PRO A 237 -29.46 30.78 4.85
CA PRO A 237 -29.35 31.01 6.29
C PRO A 237 -29.06 29.73 7.08
N GLU A 238 -29.72 28.63 6.70
CA GLU A 238 -29.58 27.33 7.33
C GLU A 238 -28.13 26.79 7.21
N PHE A 239 -27.48 27.03 6.06
CA PHE A 239 -26.08 26.66 5.85
C PHE A 239 -25.12 27.55 6.62
N ILE A 240 -25.41 28.86 6.74
CA ILE A 240 -24.61 29.79 7.53
C ILE A 240 -24.63 29.36 9.01
N ASP A 241 -25.81 29.05 9.56
CA ASP A 241 -25.96 28.52 10.91
C ASP A 241 -25.26 27.16 11.09
N PHE A 242 -25.36 26.27 10.11
CA PHE A 242 -24.65 24.99 10.10
C PHE A 242 -23.14 25.17 10.11
N LYS A 243 -22.62 26.08 9.29
CA LYS A 243 -21.20 26.43 9.21
C LYS A 243 -20.66 26.95 10.54
N VAL A 244 -21.40 27.81 11.24
CA VAL A 244 -21.02 28.27 12.59
C VAL A 244 -20.88 27.07 13.55
N ARG A 245 -21.80 26.10 13.51
CA ARG A 245 -21.71 24.87 14.33
C ARG A 245 -20.50 24.00 13.96
N VAL A 246 -20.22 23.81 12.67
CA VAL A 246 -19.05 23.03 12.20
C VAL A 246 -17.75 23.68 12.67
N MET A 247 -17.57 24.98 12.41
CA MET A 247 -16.38 25.75 12.81
C MET A 247 -16.20 25.83 14.34
N ALA A 248 -17.29 25.76 15.11
CA ALA A 248 -17.22 25.62 16.56
C ALA A 248 -16.77 24.21 16.99
N SER A 249 -17.28 23.16 16.34
CA SER A 249 -16.89 21.77 16.64
C SER A 249 -15.43 21.46 16.30
N GLU A 250 -14.88 22.02 15.22
CA GLU A 250 -13.48 21.83 14.82
C GLU A 250 -12.49 22.31 15.89
N LYS A 251 -12.82 23.41 16.58
CA LYS A 251 -12.03 23.96 17.70
C LYS A 251 -12.07 23.08 18.96
N VAL A 252 -13.05 22.19 19.06
CA VAL A 252 -13.26 21.29 20.21
C VAL A 252 -12.70 19.89 19.94
N THR A 253 -12.46 19.51 18.68
CA THR A 253 -11.90 18.19 18.32
C THR A 253 -10.50 17.99 18.90
N LEU A 254 -10.46 17.22 19.99
CA LEU A 254 -9.26 16.67 20.62
C LEU A 254 -8.57 15.66 19.68
N ASP A 255 -7.32 15.32 19.99
CA ASP A 255 -6.56 14.29 19.27
C ASP A 255 -7.35 12.95 19.25
N PRO A 256 -7.44 12.24 18.12
CA PRO A 256 -7.97 10.87 18.08
C PRO A 256 -7.32 9.93 19.12
N THR A 257 -6.05 10.17 19.46
CA THR A 257 -5.31 9.50 20.54
C THR A 257 -5.91 9.80 21.91
N GLU A 258 -6.27 11.05 22.18
CA GLU A 258 -6.90 11.47 23.44
C GLU A 258 -8.34 10.95 23.56
N THR A 259 -9.05 10.86 22.43
CA THR A 259 -10.40 10.26 22.36
C THR A 259 -10.33 8.78 22.74
N LYS A 260 -9.44 8.01 22.09
CA LYS A 260 -9.20 6.60 22.45
C LYS A 260 -8.73 6.45 23.90
N LEU A 261 -7.82 7.31 24.37
CA LEU A 261 -7.35 7.30 25.77
C LEU A 261 -8.50 7.50 26.76
N ARG A 262 -9.45 8.40 26.46
CA ARG A 262 -10.64 8.65 27.28
C ARG A 262 -11.60 7.45 27.32
N GLU A 263 -11.69 6.66 26.23
CA GLU A 263 -12.47 5.41 26.19
C GLU A 263 -11.84 4.30 27.05
N VAL A 264 -10.51 4.12 27.04
CA VAL A 264 -9.85 3.10 27.87
C VAL A 264 -9.62 3.54 29.32
N LEU A 265 -9.74 4.84 29.63
CA LEU A 265 -9.48 5.39 30.96
C LEU A 265 -10.28 4.71 32.10
N PRO A 266 -11.60 4.42 31.95
CA PRO A 266 -12.38 3.77 33.00
C PRO A 266 -11.91 2.33 33.29
N ASP A 267 -11.56 1.57 32.25
CA ASP A 267 -11.06 0.20 32.41
C ASP A 267 -9.63 0.17 32.98
N LEU A 268 -8.77 1.11 32.57
CA LEU A 268 -7.45 1.27 33.15
C LEU A 268 -7.56 1.67 34.64
N ALA A 269 -8.44 2.61 34.98
CA ALA A 269 -8.71 3.00 36.36
C ALA A 269 -9.24 1.80 37.19
N ARG A 270 -10.15 0.99 36.65
CA ARG A 270 -10.65 -0.24 37.29
C ARG A 270 -9.56 -1.28 37.48
N LEU A 271 -8.66 -1.46 36.51
CA LEU A 271 -7.53 -2.39 36.60
C LEU A 271 -6.50 -1.93 37.64
N ILE A 272 -6.23 -0.63 37.71
CA ILE A 272 -5.36 -0.02 38.73
C ILE A 272 -5.98 -0.14 40.12
N GLN A 273 -7.28 0.15 40.28
CA GLN A 273 -7.97 -0.01 41.56
C GLN A 273 -7.99 -1.47 42.04
N THR A 274 -8.24 -2.43 41.14
CA THR A 274 -8.25 -3.86 41.49
C THR A 274 -6.84 -4.42 41.76
N SER A 275 -5.80 -3.92 41.09
CA SER A 275 -4.41 -4.30 41.40
C SER A 275 -3.98 -3.74 42.76
N PHE A 276 -4.26 -2.47 43.06
CA PHE A 276 -4.01 -1.89 44.39
C PHE A 276 -4.78 -2.60 45.50
N ALA A 277 -6.06 -2.93 45.28
CA ALA A 277 -6.84 -3.70 46.26
C ALA A 277 -6.21 -5.08 46.54
N ARG A 278 -5.75 -5.79 45.50
CA ARG A 278 -5.06 -7.09 45.67
C ARG A 278 -3.73 -6.94 46.42
N VAL A 279 -2.93 -5.93 46.10
CA VAL A 279 -1.65 -5.66 46.80
C VAL A 279 -1.91 -5.32 48.27
N SER A 280 -2.92 -4.51 48.58
CA SER A 280 -3.29 -4.17 49.97
C SER A 280 -3.73 -5.39 50.78
N VAL A 281 -4.52 -6.30 50.19
CA VAL A 281 -4.92 -7.57 50.84
C VAL A 281 -3.70 -8.46 51.08
N GLN A 282 -2.80 -8.59 50.10
CA GLN A 282 -1.58 -9.38 50.24
C GLN A 282 -0.64 -8.81 51.31
N LEU A 283 -0.50 -7.48 51.39
CA LEU A 283 0.28 -6.81 52.42
C LEU A 283 -0.32 -7.04 53.81
N GLY A 284 -1.63 -6.87 53.98
CA GLY A 284 -2.31 -7.12 55.26
C GLY A 284 -2.22 -8.58 55.71
N ALA A 285 -2.27 -9.55 54.78
CA ALA A 285 -2.00 -10.95 55.09
C ALA A 285 -0.55 -11.16 55.56
N MET A 286 0.42 -10.51 54.90
CA MET A 286 1.84 -10.61 55.27
C MET A 286 2.12 -9.98 56.64
N THR A 287 1.56 -8.81 56.94
CA THR A 287 1.61 -8.19 58.28
C THR A 287 0.98 -9.11 59.34
N SER A 288 -0.12 -9.80 59.01
CA SER A 288 -0.75 -10.77 59.91
C SER A 288 0.15 -11.99 60.17
N THR A 289 0.86 -12.49 59.14
CA THR A 289 1.83 -13.57 59.33
C THR A 289 3.05 -13.14 60.13
N ILE A 290 3.50 -11.89 60.00
CA ILE A 290 4.59 -11.32 60.81
C ILE A 290 4.15 -11.23 62.28
N GLY A 291 2.98 -10.65 62.57
CA GLY A 291 2.46 -10.60 63.94
C GLY A 291 2.23 -11.99 64.56
N ALA A 292 1.83 -12.99 63.76
CA ALA A 292 1.73 -14.38 64.22
C ALA A 292 3.11 -15.03 64.47
N LEU A 293 4.15 -14.68 63.69
CA LEU A 293 5.53 -15.09 63.94
C LEU A 293 6.10 -14.42 65.20
N GLU A 294 5.87 -13.13 65.40
CA GLU A 294 6.24 -12.39 66.61
C GLU A 294 5.59 -13.01 67.86
N GLN A 295 4.28 -13.27 67.82
CA GLN A 295 3.61 -13.99 68.92
C GLN A 295 4.20 -15.38 69.15
N ARG A 296 4.51 -16.14 68.10
CA ARG A 296 5.18 -17.45 68.24
C ARG A 296 6.57 -17.33 68.85
N MET A 297 7.35 -16.32 68.47
CA MET A 297 8.65 -16.03 69.07
C MET A 297 8.50 -15.69 70.55
N SER A 298 7.60 -14.78 70.93
CA SER A 298 7.34 -14.47 72.34
C SER A 298 6.85 -15.68 73.15
N THR A 299 6.02 -16.56 72.58
CA THR A 299 5.65 -17.82 73.26
C THR A 299 6.82 -18.79 73.38
N MET A 300 7.73 -18.82 72.41
CA MET A 300 8.93 -19.66 72.43
C MET A 300 9.95 -19.15 73.44
N GLU A 301 10.16 -17.83 73.55
CA GLU A 301 10.96 -17.20 74.61
C GLU A 301 10.39 -17.52 75.99
N LEU A 302 9.07 -17.44 76.15
CA LEU A 302 8.39 -17.75 77.41
C LEU A 302 8.52 -19.25 77.77
N GLN A 303 8.38 -20.16 76.80
CA GLN A 303 8.63 -21.60 77.01
C GLN A 303 10.11 -21.91 77.31
N MET A 304 11.05 -21.21 76.67
CA MET A 304 12.49 -21.37 76.89
C MET A 304 12.90 -20.83 78.28
N SER A 305 12.20 -19.82 78.80
CA SER A 305 12.36 -19.37 80.20
C SER A 305 11.90 -20.41 81.24
N CYS A 306 11.03 -21.35 80.86
CA CYS A 306 10.54 -22.42 81.71
C CYS A 306 11.36 -23.72 81.64
N TYR A 307 12.18 -23.91 80.60
CA TYR A 307 13.05 -25.09 80.43
C TYR A 307 14.52 -24.69 80.48
N GLY A 308 15.05 -24.57 81.69
CA GLY A 308 16.48 -24.42 81.90
C GLY A 308 17.28 -25.63 81.42
N ASN A 309 18.32 -25.36 80.62
CA ASN A 309 19.44 -26.24 80.26
C ASN A 309 19.13 -27.47 79.38
N ALA A 310 19.25 -27.31 78.06
CA ALA A 310 19.71 -28.38 77.15
C ALA A 310 20.36 -27.84 75.87
N THR A 311 21.63 -28.18 75.63
CA THR A 311 22.26 -28.25 74.29
C THR A 311 22.25 -29.73 73.84
N PRO A 312 22.12 -30.06 72.53
CA PRO A 312 23.32 -30.17 71.69
C PRO A 312 23.18 -29.98 70.14
N LEU A 313 24.30 -29.59 69.52
CA LEU A 313 24.99 -30.12 68.32
C LEU A 313 24.26 -30.74 67.09
N PHE A 314 24.88 -30.49 65.92
CA PHE A 314 24.80 -31.09 64.55
C PHE A 314 23.82 -30.43 63.55
N ALA A 315 24.12 -30.14 62.29
CA ALA A 315 25.35 -29.93 61.48
C ALA A 315 24.91 -29.47 60.06
N GLU A 316 25.80 -28.78 59.34
CA GLU A 316 25.96 -28.65 57.87
C GLU A 316 24.79 -28.93 56.90
N ILE A 317 24.51 -27.96 56.00
CA ILE A 317 24.85 -28.02 54.56
C ILE A 317 24.54 -26.66 53.88
N LEU A 318 25.51 -26.17 53.12
CA LEU A 318 25.43 -25.15 52.06
C LEU A 318 26.11 -25.80 50.81
N PRO A 319 25.87 -25.38 49.55
CA PRO A 319 25.74 -23.97 49.13
C PRO A 319 24.70 -23.67 48.03
N GLY A 320 24.59 -22.38 47.69
CA GLY A 320 23.79 -21.86 46.58
C GLY A 320 24.36 -20.55 46.02
N ASP A 321 25.44 -20.66 45.23
CA ASP A 321 25.78 -19.74 44.13
C ASP A 321 24.56 -19.52 43.20
N ASN A 322 24.41 -18.53 42.31
CA ASN A 322 24.98 -17.18 42.05
C ASN A 322 24.07 -16.54 40.97
N LEU A 323 24.09 -15.25 40.59
CA LEU A 323 24.91 -14.06 40.91
C LEU A 323 24.01 -12.81 40.64
N GLN A 324 24.48 -11.59 40.92
CA GLN A 324 24.05 -10.38 40.19
C GLN A 324 25.22 -9.81 39.39
N ALA A 325 24.91 -9.10 38.31
CA ALA A 325 25.88 -8.69 37.29
C ALA A 325 26.75 -7.50 37.70
N GLU A 326 27.94 -7.41 37.12
CA GLU A 326 28.62 -6.13 36.88
C GLU A 326 29.22 -6.13 35.47
N VAL A 327 29.21 -4.95 34.83
CA VAL A 327 29.51 -4.75 33.40
C VAL A 327 30.78 -3.93 33.25
N LEU A 328 31.68 -4.33 32.34
CA LEU A 328 32.77 -3.50 31.85
C LEU A 328 32.71 -3.41 30.31
N PRO A 329 32.90 -2.20 29.72
CA PRO A 329 33.00 -2.04 28.27
C PRO A 329 34.43 -2.33 27.79
N VAL A 330 34.56 -2.78 26.53
CA VAL A 330 35.84 -3.00 25.85
C VAL A 330 35.87 -2.18 24.56
N ASP A 331 36.94 -1.39 24.39
CA ASP A 331 37.20 -0.62 23.18
C ASP A 331 37.52 -1.49 21.96
N VAL A 332 37.16 -1.00 20.76
CA VAL A 332 37.54 -1.61 19.48
C VAL A 332 38.41 -0.62 18.70
N PRO A 333 39.64 -0.98 18.30
CA PRO A 333 40.51 -0.08 17.54
C PRO A 333 40.13 -0.02 16.06
N ALA A 334 40.22 1.17 15.49
CA ALA A 334 40.08 1.39 14.04
C ALA A 334 41.38 1.08 13.30
N ALA A 335 41.28 0.46 12.12
CA ALA A 335 42.38 0.30 11.18
C ALA A 335 42.10 1.12 9.90
N GLN A 336 43.06 1.96 9.50
CA GLN A 336 43.09 2.61 8.20
C GLN A 336 43.67 1.66 7.16
N GLU A 337 43.15 1.69 5.93
CA GLU A 337 43.88 1.23 4.75
C GLU A 337 43.69 2.18 3.56
N ASP A 338 44.55 2.01 2.56
CA ASP A 338 45.18 3.12 1.86
C ASP A 338 44.55 3.55 0.53
N ARG A 339 44.92 4.76 0.10
CA ARG A 339 44.39 5.43 -1.09
C ARG A 339 45.18 5.03 -2.34
N ALA A 340 44.64 4.11 -3.16
CA ALA A 340 45.23 3.76 -4.46
C ALA A 340 44.55 4.51 -5.63
N VAL A 341 45.34 5.26 -6.41
CA VAL A 341 44.89 5.93 -7.64
C VAL A 341 45.23 5.07 -8.86
N ALA A 342 44.29 4.90 -9.79
CA ALA A 342 44.50 4.23 -11.08
C ALA A 342 43.84 5.04 -12.22
N PRO A 343 44.34 4.94 -13.48
CA PRO A 343 44.24 6.04 -14.44
C PRO A 343 43.04 6.01 -15.39
N THR A 344 42.78 7.18 -15.98
CA THR A 344 41.78 7.44 -17.03
C THR A 344 42.00 6.60 -18.30
N PRO A 345 40.97 5.91 -18.83
CA PRO A 345 41.03 5.32 -20.17
C PRO A 345 40.69 6.36 -21.25
N MET A 346 41.49 6.42 -22.31
CA MET A 346 41.24 7.26 -23.49
C MET A 346 40.07 6.76 -24.34
N HIS A 347 39.50 7.66 -25.14
CA HIS A 347 38.51 7.32 -26.17
C HIS A 347 39.05 6.31 -27.20
N THR A 348 38.25 5.28 -27.47
CA THR A 348 38.40 4.40 -28.64
C THR A 348 37.04 4.27 -29.34
N PRO A 349 36.95 4.24 -30.69
CA PRO A 349 35.66 4.17 -31.38
C PRO A 349 34.87 2.90 -31.05
N ALA A 350 33.55 3.02 -30.91
CA ALA A 350 32.69 1.91 -30.53
C ALA A 350 32.67 0.80 -31.61
N PRO A 351 32.99 -0.47 -31.29
CA PRO A 351 32.89 -1.56 -32.24
C PRO A 351 31.43 -1.83 -32.61
N ALA A 352 31.19 -2.17 -33.88
CA ALA A 352 29.86 -2.52 -34.37
C ALA A 352 29.25 -3.65 -33.53
N THR A 353 28.01 -3.47 -33.06
CA THR A 353 27.37 -4.46 -32.19
C THR A 353 27.01 -5.71 -32.99
N PRO A 354 27.55 -6.90 -32.65
CA PRO A 354 27.21 -8.12 -33.36
C PRO A 354 25.75 -8.49 -33.12
N GLN A 355 25.06 -8.88 -34.19
CA GLN A 355 23.68 -9.37 -34.15
C GLN A 355 23.72 -10.90 -34.18
N TYR A 356 22.91 -11.55 -33.33
CA TYR A 356 22.80 -13.01 -33.28
C TYR A 356 21.32 -13.41 -33.20
N THR A 357 20.93 -14.41 -33.99
CA THR A 357 19.56 -14.95 -34.06
C THR A 357 19.54 -16.33 -33.42
N LEU A 358 18.63 -16.54 -32.47
CA LEU A 358 18.51 -17.82 -31.77
C LEU A 358 17.92 -18.91 -32.67
N ASN A 359 18.50 -20.11 -32.66
CA ASN A 359 18.03 -21.24 -33.48
C ASN A 359 16.68 -21.73 -32.94
N ARG A 360 15.60 -21.53 -33.72
CA ARG A 360 14.23 -21.85 -33.29
C ARG A 360 13.84 -23.33 -33.40
N GLN A 361 14.70 -24.17 -33.99
CA GLN A 361 14.43 -25.60 -34.21
C GLN A 361 14.86 -26.51 -33.05
N LEU A 362 15.44 -25.94 -31.97
CA LEU A 362 15.89 -26.71 -30.81
C LEU A 362 14.69 -27.17 -29.96
N THR A 363 14.50 -28.48 -29.83
CA THR A 363 13.37 -29.12 -29.14
C THR A 363 13.69 -29.64 -27.73
N THR A 364 14.95 -29.64 -27.30
CA THR A 364 15.37 -30.14 -25.98
C THR A 364 16.11 -29.07 -25.16
N VAL A 365 15.98 -29.12 -23.83
CA VAL A 365 16.66 -28.25 -22.88
C VAL A 365 18.18 -28.43 -22.99
N LYS A 366 18.68 -29.65 -23.18
CA LYS A 366 20.11 -29.90 -23.44
C LYS A 366 20.63 -29.25 -24.71
N ALA A 367 19.83 -29.18 -25.79
CA ALA A 367 20.21 -28.47 -27.01
C ALA A 367 20.18 -26.95 -26.81
N VAL A 368 19.13 -26.43 -26.16
CA VAL A 368 19.01 -25.00 -25.80
C VAL A 368 20.11 -24.54 -24.85
N TRP A 369 20.51 -25.38 -23.89
CA TRP A 369 21.62 -25.08 -22.98
C TRP A 369 22.98 -25.07 -23.71
N ARG A 370 23.21 -25.98 -24.67
CA ARG A 370 24.44 -25.97 -25.48
C ARG A 370 24.58 -24.69 -26.32
N GLU A 371 23.51 -24.23 -26.96
CA GLU A 371 23.51 -22.92 -27.64
C GLU A 371 23.86 -21.77 -26.68
N PHE A 372 23.41 -21.86 -25.42
CA PHE A 372 23.70 -20.87 -24.40
C PHE A 372 25.13 -20.91 -23.87
N SER A 373 25.66 -22.10 -23.58
CA SER A 373 26.96 -22.27 -22.91
C SER A 373 28.15 -22.36 -23.87
N THR A 374 27.97 -23.01 -25.01
CA THR A 374 29.08 -23.48 -25.85
C THR A 374 29.47 -22.44 -26.89
N VAL A 375 30.78 -22.21 -27.04
CA VAL A 375 31.33 -21.41 -28.14
C VAL A 375 31.27 -22.26 -29.41
N LEU A 376 30.57 -21.78 -30.43
CA LEU A 376 30.57 -22.42 -31.75
C LEU A 376 31.84 -22.01 -32.51
N PRO A 377 32.35 -22.83 -33.46
CA PRO A 377 33.51 -22.44 -34.26
C PRO A 377 33.25 -21.10 -34.98
N GLY A 378 33.98 -20.06 -34.59
CA GLY A 378 33.83 -18.71 -35.13
C GLY A 378 32.73 -17.83 -34.52
N GLN A 379 31.96 -18.28 -33.52
CA GLN A 379 30.94 -17.44 -32.84
C GLN A 379 30.93 -17.60 -31.31
N PRO A 380 30.97 -16.48 -30.54
CA PRO A 380 30.77 -16.50 -29.09
C PRO A 380 29.42 -17.12 -28.69
N SER A 381 29.33 -17.68 -27.48
CA SER A 381 28.09 -18.26 -26.97
C SER A 381 27.04 -17.18 -26.63
N VAL A 382 25.75 -17.56 -26.57
CA VAL A 382 24.68 -16.61 -26.19
C VAL A 382 24.91 -16.03 -24.78
N ARG A 383 25.53 -16.80 -23.87
CA ARG A 383 25.97 -16.31 -22.56
C ARG A 383 27.01 -15.19 -22.67
N HIS A 384 27.95 -15.27 -23.62
CA HIS A 384 28.88 -14.18 -23.89
C HIS A 384 28.14 -12.95 -24.42
N PHE A 385 27.25 -13.10 -25.41
CA PHE A 385 26.50 -11.97 -25.96
C PHE A 385 25.64 -11.24 -24.92
N GLU A 386 24.90 -11.96 -24.05
CA GLU A 386 24.13 -11.37 -22.95
C GLU A 386 25.03 -10.71 -21.89
N ASN A 387 26.22 -11.25 -21.62
CA ASN A 387 27.15 -10.64 -20.67
C ASN A 387 27.75 -9.33 -21.21
N THR A 388 28.28 -9.37 -22.43
CA THR A 388 29.03 -8.27 -23.07
C THR A 388 28.12 -7.15 -23.60
N TYR A 389 27.01 -7.49 -24.27
CA TYR A 389 26.17 -6.52 -24.99
C TYR A 389 24.77 -6.33 -24.41
N LYS A 390 24.41 -7.07 -23.34
CA LYS A 390 23.08 -7.04 -22.70
C LYS A 390 21.96 -7.28 -23.73
N SER A 391 21.05 -6.34 -23.94
CA SER A 391 19.99 -6.43 -24.95
C SER A 391 20.40 -5.97 -26.35
N LYS A 392 21.57 -5.34 -26.54
CA LYS A 392 21.92 -4.67 -27.80
C LYS A 392 22.19 -5.62 -28.98
N TRP A 393 22.51 -6.89 -28.70
CA TRP A 393 22.70 -7.92 -29.74
C TRP A 393 21.38 -8.49 -30.29
N ARG A 394 20.24 -8.24 -29.62
CA ARG A 394 18.90 -8.70 -30.02
C ARG A 394 18.14 -7.59 -30.73
N VAL A 395 17.95 -7.74 -32.04
CA VAL A 395 17.21 -6.77 -32.86
C VAL A 395 15.73 -7.15 -32.92
N GLY A 396 14.87 -6.17 -32.62
CA GLY A 396 13.40 -6.32 -32.68
C GLY A 396 12.76 -6.93 -31.43
N GLU A 397 11.44 -6.80 -31.34
CA GLU A 397 10.68 -7.29 -30.19
C GLU A 397 10.58 -8.83 -30.19
N ALA A 398 10.45 -9.47 -31.35
CA ALA A 398 10.32 -10.92 -31.48
C ALA A 398 11.51 -11.69 -30.88
N GLU A 399 12.76 -11.31 -31.17
CA GLU A 399 13.95 -11.92 -30.58
C GLU A 399 14.06 -11.63 -29.07
N ASN A 400 13.61 -10.46 -28.62
CA ASN A 400 13.57 -10.14 -27.18
C ASN A 400 12.52 -10.99 -26.43
N GLN A 401 11.34 -11.24 -27.01
CA GLN A 401 10.35 -12.14 -26.45
C GLN A 401 10.84 -13.61 -26.48
N PHE A 402 11.49 -14.04 -27.57
CA PHE A 402 12.03 -15.40 -27.71
C PHE A 402 13.18 -15.67 -26.73
N PHE A 403 14.12 -14.73 -26.57
CA PHE A 403 15.17 -14.82 -25.57
C PHE A 403 14.62 -14.82 -24.13
N ARG A 404 13.58 -14.04 -23.82
CA ARG A 404 12.91 -14.09 -22.49
C ARG A 404 12.39 -15.50 -22.19
N LYS A 405 11.72 -16.15 -23.15
CA LYS A 405 11.25 -17.55 -23.04
C LYS A 405 12.41 -18.53 -22.80
N ARG A 406 13.56 -18.38 -23.46
CA ARG A 406 14.74 -19.23 -23.23
C ARG A 406 15.45 -18.93 -21.89
N LYS A 407 15.41 -17.68 -21.41
CA LYS A 407 16.04 -17.27 -20.15
C LYS A 407 15.41 -17.92 -18.92
N GLU A 408 14.16 -18.35 -19.00
CA GLU A 408 13.49 -19.16 -17.97
C GLU A 408 14.14 -20.55 -17.86
N LEU A 409 14.35 -21.23 -19.00
CA LEU A 409 15.06 -22.52 -19.05
C LEU A 409 16.52 -22.41 -18.55
N TYR A 410 17.25 -21.35 -18.94
CA TYR A 410 18.62 -21.13 -18.46
C TYR A 410 18.71 -20.96 -16.94
N ARG A 411 17.69 -20.33 -16.32
CA ARG A 411 17.61 -20.17 -14.86
C ARG A 411 17.28 -21.47 -14.16
N ALA A 412 16.34 -22.26 -14.70
CA ALA A 412 15.99 -23.57 -14.17
C ALA A 412 17.21 -24.52 -14.15
N VAL A 413 17.94 -24.61 -15.27
CA VAL A 413 19.17 -25.40 -15.38
C VAL A 413 20.22 -24.95 -14.35
N ALA A 414 20.43 -23.64 -14.19
CA ALA A 414 21.37 -23.13 -13.19
C ALA A 414 20.92 -23.44 -11.74
N CYS A 415 19.63 -23.32 -11.45
CA CYS A 415 19.07 -23.59 -10.12
C CYS A 415 19.23 -25.06 -9.73
N ILE A 416 18.83 -26.00 -10.61
CA ILE A 416 18.98 -27.45 -10.37
C ILE A 416 20.45 -27.85 -10.27
N ALA A 417 21.33 -27.27 -11.11
CA ALA A 417 22.77 -27.52 -11.04
C ALA A 417 23.38 -27.13 -9.68
N THR A 418 22.98 -25.97 -9.14
CA THR A 418 23.39 -25.54 -7.80
C THR A 418 22.77 -26.40 -6.70
N ALA A 419 21.46 -26.70 -6.77
CA ALA A 419 20.76 -27.45 -5.73
C ALA A 419 21.23 -28.91 -5.61
N ARG A 420 21.50 -29.59 -6.73
CA ARG A 420 21.99 -30.99 -6.75
C ARG A 420 23.52 -31.11 -6.83
N HIS A 421 24.27 -30.00 -6.81
CA HIS A 421 25.73 -29.98 -7.00
C HIS A 421 26.23 -30.71 -8.27
N ILE A 422 25.42 -30.69 -9.34
CA ILE A 422 25.73 -31.35 -10.63
C ILE A 422 26.15 -30.34 -11.70
N LEU A 423 26.84 -30.83 -12.75
CA LEU A 423 27.15 -30.00 -13.91
C LEU A 423 25.87 -29.48 -14.59
N PRO A 424 25.84 -28.23 -15.09
CA PRO A 424 24.66 -27.68 -15.76
C PRO A 424 24.14 -28.49 -16.96
N LEU A 425 25.01 -29.22 -17.66
CA LEU A 425 24.58 -30.12 -18.74
C LEU A 425 23.86 -31.38 -18.20
N GLY A 426 24.14 -31.79 -16.97
CA GLY A 426 23.40 -32.82 -16.24
C GLY A 426 22.05 -32.31 -15.75
N ALA A 427 21.99 -31.09 -15.20
CA ALA A 427 20.73 -30.44 -14.84
C ALA A 427 19.80 -30.22 -16.05
N ALA A 428 20.37 -29.88 -17.22
CA ALA A 428 19.62 -29.82 -18.47
C ALA A 428 19.11 -31.21 -18.93
N LYS A 429 19.84 -32.30 -18.66
CA LYS A 429 19.39 -33.68 -18.92
C LYS A 429 18.23 -34.07 -18.01
N LEU A 430 18.28 -33.73 -16.71
CA LEU A 430 17.17 -33.99 -15.78
C LEU A 430 15.87 -33.28 -16.19
N LEU A 431 15.96 -32.07 -16.76
CA LEU A 431 14.79 -31.37 -17.30
C LEU A 431 14.24 -32.01 -18.59
N ASP A 432 15.11 -32.56 -19.45
CA ASP A 432 14.68 -33.35 -20.61
C ASP A 432 14.02 -34.68 -20.17
N GLU A 433 14.58 -35.38 -19.18
CA GLU A 433 14.03 -36.62 -18.62
C GLU A 433 12.68 -36.39 -17.92
N TYR A 434 12.53 -35.28 -17.19
CA TYR A 434 11.26 -34.86 -16.62
C TYR A 434 10.21 -34.56 -17.70
N ALA A 435 10.63 -33.91 -18.79
CA ALA A 435 9.74 -33.62 -19.91
C ALA A 435 9.28 -34.89 -20.64
N GLU A 436 10.17 -35.87 -20.80
CA GLU A 436 9.86 -37.17 -21.38
C GLU A 436 8.92 -37.99 -20.49
N ALA A 437 9.12 -37.98 -19.16
CA ALA A 437 8.27 -38.68 -18.20
C ALA A 437 6.84 -38.11 -18.09
N GLU A 438 6.65 -36.82 -18.36
CA GLU A 438 5.36 -36.11 -18.27
C GLU A 438 4.75 -35.81 -19.67
N ASP A 439 5.32 -36.38 -20.74
CA ASP A 439 4.94 -36.16 -22.17
C ASP A 439 4.81 -34.68 -22.58
N LEU A 440 5.80 -33.86 -22.17
CA LEU A 440 5.81 -32.41 -22.37
C LEU A 440 6.75 -31.98 -23.50
N ALA A 441 6.19 -31.33 -24.52
CA ALA A 441 6.99 -30.57 -25.48
C ALA A 441 7.67 -29.36 -24.80
N LEU A 442 8.81 -28.90 -25.34
CA LEU A 442 9.63 -27.83 -24.73
C LEU A 442 8.86 -26.53 -24.36
N ASP A 443 7.85 -26.15 -25.13
CA ASP A 443 7.02 -24.96 -24.84
C ASP A 443 6.06 -25.21 -23.65
N GLN A 444 5.55 -26.44 -23.50
CA GLN A 444 4.75 -26.90 -22.37
C GLN A 444 5.61 -27.05 -21.11
N LEU A 445 6.81 -27.64 -21.23
CA LEU A 445 7.80 -27.70 -20.15
C LEU A 445 8.14 -26.29 -19.63
N ARG A 446 8.33 -25.30 -20.53
CA ARG A 446 8.53 -23.90 -20.13
C ARG A 446 7.33 -23.37 -19.33
N ILE A 447 6.09 -23.69 -19.70
CA ILE A 447 4.90 -23.25 -18.95
C ILE A 447 4.89 -23.81 -17.52
N GLN A 448 5.38 -25.04 -17.34
CA GLN A 448 5.47 -25.74 -16.04
C GLN A 448 6.85 -25.61 -15.35
N ILE A 449 7.74 -24.74 -15.86
CA ILE A 449 9.17 -24.81 -15.50
C ILE A 449 9.44 -24.56 -14.02
N THR A 450 8.62 -23.77 -13.34
CA THR A 450 8.73 -23.54 -11.89
C THR A 450 8.51 -24.84 -11.12
N THR A 451 7.41 -25.55 -11.38
CA THR A 451 7.07 -26.83 -10.73
C THR A 451 8.09 -27.93 -11.06
N ALA A 452 8.57 -27.99 -12.31
CA ALA A 452 9.64 -28.90 -12.71
C ALA A 452 10.95 -28.59 -11.96
N THR A 453 11.30 -27.31 -11.82
CA THR A 453 12.49 -26.86 -11.07
C THR A 453 12.37 -27.20 -9.58
N GLU A 454 11.21 -26.95 -8.96
CA GLU A 454 10.97 -27.27 -7.55
C GLU A 454 11.12 -28.77 -7.28
N ARG A 455 10.44 -29.63 -8.06
CA ARG A 455 10.55 -31.09 -7.97
C ARG A 455 11.99 -31.58 -8.17
N LEU A 456 12.72 -31.03 -9.14
CA LEU A 456 14.11 -31.40 -9.43
C LEU A 456 15.14 -30.74 -8.50
N CYS A 457 14.76 -29.78 -7.65
CA CYS A 457 15.63 -29.22 -6.61
C CYS A 457 15.49 -29.95 -5.28
N LEU A 458 14.45 -30.76 -5.06
CA LEU A 458 14.37 -31.63 -3.89
C LEU A 458 15.46 -32.73 -3.95
N PRO A 459 16.07 -33.08 -2.80
CA PRO A 459 16.88 -34.28 -2.71
C PRO A 459 15.99 -35.50 -2.97
N THR A 460 16.47 -36.43 -3.80
CA THR A 460 15.87 -37.76 -3.89
C THR A 460 16.07 -38.45 -2.55
N GLU A 461 14.99 -38.83 -1.87
CA GLU A 461 15.07 -39.78 -0.76
C GLU A 461 15.74 -41.05 -1.28
N GLU A 462 16.84 -41.46 -0.63
CA GLU A 462 17.53 -42.70 -0.95
C GLU A 462 16.63 -43.86 -0.50
N SER A 463 16.01 -44.52 -1.47
CA SER A 463 15.41 -45.84 -1.25
C SER A 463 16.54 -46.88 -1.15
N GLU A 464 16.85 -47.28 0.08
CA GLU A 464 17.64 -48.50 0.39
C GLU A 464 17.00 -49.77 -0.18
#